data_AF-A0A967K3D4-F1
#
_entry.id   AF-A0A967K3D4-F1
#
_cell.length_a   1.000
_cell.length_b   1.000
_cell.length_c   1.000
_cell.angle_alpha   90.00
_cell.angle_beta   90.00
_cell.angle_gamma   90.00
#
_symmetry.space_group_name_H-M   'P 1'
#
loop_
_entity.id
_entity.type
_entity.pdbx_description
1 polymer ?
#
loop_
_entity_poly.entity_id
_entity_poly.type
_entity_poly.pdbx_seq_one_letter_code
_entity_poly.pdbx_strand_id
1 'polypeptide(L)'
;MTDIGVIKDGQVIKYEEMRNRLREDVLNFGSFFDYGLDEGRVELVLRASGNNQQELKNGIEWMNAALFSPYLDTNNLSRMMDIVDQSLVSLRNRMKGREEDWVRYPANAYRYQTNPLIMSTNCFLTRTHHYQRLKWMLTDPGSKEDQKLISSYLADLKERGKGLDREGLKNLIDNPPEIPSSEKCEKIITQILRALESSLADIPDENLAEDWQYLLRETEVDLMVTPSKTIEDIKSVLATLRKADNTRMYMISNSADRDAMMAMINEFTGQLDSKTKSERIAYADRKRVIEKLNDRVKDVSDPVYVGLINNNTSNGVLVFNARNAGKLDTSDESVLRYLAGNLYGGSGGHGLFMRTWGAGLAYSNGFGAGPLSGTASYYAERCPDIAETMRFVVDVLKNAETDPQLVDYAIAQAFSYSRAPSPYESRGSQMASDLEDGYYPEKVKAYRQKVLQLKENRDLTEELFSRMKDAYGSVLIGYGMPLSESKDGSFFIIGPDAQFQSLEEYIETVESPQTVYKLYPRDFWLTI
;
A
#
# COMPACT_ATOMS: atom_id res chain seq x y z
N MET A 1 -13.97 9.86 8.42
CA MET A 1 -14.99 10.89 8.08
C MET A 1 -16.34 10.27 7.78
N THR A 2 -16.40 9.19 6.99
CA THR A 2 -17.66 8.54 6.58
C THR A 2 -18.29 7.62 7.63
N ASP A 3 -17.50 7.18 8.62
CA ASP A 3 -17.93 6.15 9.58
C ASP A 3 -18.21 6.66 11.00
N ILE A 4 -18.05 7.95 11.24
CA ILE A 4 -18.19 8.56 12.58
C ILE A 4 -19.53 9.27 12.80
N GLY A 5 -20.37 9.42 11.77
CA GLY A 5 -21.53 10.31 11.81
C GLY A 5 -21.15 11.77 11.50
N VAL A 6 -22.17 12.63 11.39
CA VAL A 6 -22.03 14.04 10.97
C VAL A 6 -22.93 14.94 11.80
N ILE A 7 -22.64 16.24 11.76
CA ILE A 7 -23.51 17.31 12.24
C ILE A 7 -24.09 17.99 11.01
N LYS A 8 -25.39 17.81 10.76
CA LYS A 8 -26.11 18.41 9.63
C LYS A 8 -27.22 19.31 10.19
N ASP A 9 -27.28 20.56 9.75
CA ASP A 9 -28.29 21.55 10.19
C ASP A 9 -28.35 21.74 11.72
N GLY A 10 -27.19 21.69 12.38
CA GLY A 10 -27.08 21.79 13.85
C GLY A 10 -27.53 20.54 14.61
N GLN A 11 -27.96 19.48 13.91
CA GLN A 11 -28.37 18.21 14.50
C GLN A 11 -27.27 17.16 14.34
N VAL A 12 -27.06 16.39 15.41
CA VAL A 12 -26.15 15.23 15.39
C VAL A 12 -26.86 14.07 14.71
N ILE A 13 -26.34 13.64 13.56
CA ILE A 13 -26.71 12.39 12.90
C ILE A 13 -25.65 11.35 13.25
N LYS A 14 -26.01 10.42 14.15
CA LYS A 14 -25.11 9.33 14.56
C LYS A 14 -24.87 8.36 13.41
N TYR A 15 -23.78 7.59 13.47
CA TYR A 15 -23.38 6.67 12.39
C TYR A 15 -24.50 5.73 11.91
N GLU A 16 -25.24 5.10 12.80
CA GLU A 16 -26.32 4.17 12.41
C GLU A 16 -27.44 4.87 11.63
N GLU A 17 -27.82 6.08 12.06
CA GLU A 17 -28.80 6.90 11.36
C GLU A 17 -28.26 7.39 10.01
N MET A 18 -27.01 7.87 9.98
CA MET A 18 -26.31 8.26 8.76
C MET A 18 -26.27 7.10 7.76
N ARG A 19 -25.96 5.89 8.21
CA ARG A 19 -25.90 4.68 7.37
C ARG A 19 -27.26 4.34 6.77
N ASN A 20 -28.34 4.47 7.54
CA ASN A 20 -29.69 4.23 7.04
C ASN A 20 -30.10 5.28 6.01
N ARG A 21 -29.86 6.57 6.29
CA ARG A 21 -30.16 7.64 5.33
C ARG A 21 -29.34 7.51 4.06
N LEU A 22 -28.04 7.19 4.15
CA LEU A 22 -27.19 6.97 2.98
C LEU A 22 -27.71 5.86 2.05
N ARG A 23 -28.36 4.81 2.60
CA ARG A 23 -28.97 3.74 1.78
C ARG A 23 -30.21 4.18 1.02
N GLU A 24 -30.90 5.21 1.52
CA GLU A 24 -32.11 5.78 0.92
C GLU A 24 -31.77 6.93 -0.04
N ASP A 25 -30.74 7.70 0.30
CA ASP A 25 -30.43 8.99 -0.32
C ASP A 25 -29.53 8.89 -1.56
N VAL A 26 -28.64 7.90 -1.61
CA VAL A 26 -27.59 7.77 -2.63
C VAL A 26 -27.29 6.31 -2.97
N LEU A 27 -26.79 6.05 -4.18
CA LEU A 27 -26.37 4.70 -4.57
C LEU A 27 -25.12 4.23 -3.81
N ASN A 28 -24.15 5.13 -3.62
CA ASN A 28 -22.92 4.82 -2.88
C ASN A 28 -22.32 6.11 -2.30
N PHE A 29 -21.72 5.98 -1.12
CA PHE A 29 -20.97 7.03 -0.45
C PHE A 29 -19.82 6.42 0.34
N GLY A 30 -18.62 6.95 0.16
CA GLY A 30 -17.46 6.39 0.85
C GLY A 30 -16.22 7.25 0.75
N SER A 31 -15.21 6.89 1.54
CA SER A 31 -13.88 7.47 1.45
C SER A 31 -12.81 6.38 1.36
N PHE A 32 -11.79 6.62 0.56
CA PHE A 32 -10.66 5.70 0.36
C PHE A 32 -9.43 6.47 -0.11
N PHE A 33 -8.26 5.86 -0.05
CA PHE A 33 -7.04 6.45 -0.60
C PHE A 33 -6.83 6.01 -2.06
N ASP A 34 -6.53 6.96 -2.93
CA ASP A 34 -6.02 6.72 -4.30
C ASP A 34 -4.54 7.11 -4.39
N TYR A 35 -3.81 6.47 -5.31
CA TYR A 35 -2.35 6.55 -5.39
C TYR A 35 -1.86 6.69 -6.83
N GLY A 36 -0.89 7.58 -7.03
CA GLY A 36 0.02 7.58 -8.18
C GLY A 36 1.43 7.34 -7.62
N LEU A 37 1.78 6.09 -7.33
CA LEU A 37 2.98 5.77 -6.55
C LEU A 37 4.28 6.25 -7.22
N ASP A 38 4.37 6.13 -8.55
CA ASP A 38 5.54 6.58 -9.31
C ASP A 38 5.64 8.12 -9.42
N GLU A 39 4.55 8.83 -9.14
CA GLU A 39 4.44 10.29 -9.11
C GLU A 39 4.44 10.83 -7.67
N GLY A 40 4.42 9.94 -6.67
CA GLY A 40 4.32 10.29 -5.25
C GLY A 40 2.94 10.81 -4.82
N ARG A 41 1.91 10.67 -5.66
CA ARG A 41 0.54 11.13 -5.37
C ARG A 41 -0.13 10.23 -4.34
N VAL A 42 -0.69 10.85 -3.30
CA VAL A 42 -1.54 10.21 -2.28
C VAL A 42 -2.74 11.10 -2.04
N GLU A 43 -3.94 10.57 -2.24
CA GLU A 43 -5.17 11.35 -2.14
C GLU A 43 -6.21 10.63 -1.29
N LEU A 44 -6.80 11.34 -0.33
CA LEU A 44 -8.02 10.87 0.32
C LEU A 44 -9.21 11.26 -0.55
N VAL A 45 -9.78 10.29 -1.24
CA VAL A 45 -10.97 10.45 -2.07
C VAL A 45 -12.21 10.37 -1.20
N LEU A 46 -13.09 11.37 -1.32
CA LEU A 46 -14.47 11.31 -0.84
C LEU A 46 -15.38 11.23 -2.07
N ARG A 47 -16.19 10.19 -2.16
CA ARG A 47 -16.99 9.90 -3.36
C ARG A 47 -18.44 9.64 -3.00
N ALA A 48 -19.34 10.24 -3.78
CA ALA A 48 -20.75 9.90 -3.85
C ALA A 48 -21.11 9.44 -5.28
N SER A 49 -22.13 8.60 -5.42
CA SER A 49 -22.74 8.27 -6.71
C SER A 49 -24.25 8.13 -6.56
N GLY A 50 -24.98 8.43 -7.64
CA GLY A 50 -26.43 8.28 -7.71
C GLY A 50 -26.91 7.99 -9.14
N ASN A 51 -28.12 7.47 -9.27
CA ASN A 51 -28.76 7.11 -10.54
C ASN A 51 -29.64 8.21 -11.12
N ASN A 52 -29.87 9.28 -10.37
CA ASN A 52 -30.71 10.40 -10.78
C ASN A 52 -30.20 11.71 -10.15
N GLN A 53 -30.77 12.82 -10.62
CA GLN A 53 -30.41 14.17 -10.17
C GLN A 53 -30.61 14.39 -8.66
N GLN A 54 -31.64 13.78 -8.06
CA GLN A 54 -31.90 13.93 -6.62
C GLN A 54 -30.84 13.21 -5.78
N GLU A 55 -30.45 12.00 -6.15
CA GLU A 55 -29.36 11.29 -5.47
C GLU A 55 -28.02 12.00 -5.66
N LEU A 56 -27.78 12.62 -6.82
CA LEU A 56 -26.58 13.43 -7.05
C LEU A 56 -26.55 14.66 -6.13
N LYS A 57 -27.67 15.36 -5.99
CA LYS A 57 -27.85 16.45 -5.03
C LYS A 57 -27.57 15.97 -3.60
N ASN A 58 -28.21 14.89 -3.18
CA ASN A 58 -28.01 14.29 -1.86
C ASN A 58 -26.54 13.91 -1.64
N GLY A 59 -25.87 13.39 -2.68
CA GLY A 59 -24.45 13.05 -2.66
C GLY A 59 -23.57 14.26 -2.35
N ILE A 60 -23.81 15.41 -2.97
CA ILE A 60 -23.07 16.65 -2.67
C ILE A 60 -23.34 17.11 -1.23
N GLU A 61 -24.59 17.03 -0.75
CA GLU A 61 -24.91 17.36 0.64
C GLU A 61 -24.21 16.44 1.64
N TRP A 62 -24.13 15.13 1.36
CA TRP A 62 -23.41 14.17 2.21
C TRP A 62 -21.89 14.39 2.17
N MET A 63 -21.33 14.71 0.99
CA MET A 63 -19.93 15.11 0.88
C MET A 63 -19.64 16.35 1.73
N ASN A 64 -20.53 17.35 1.67
CA ASN A 64 -20.44 18.56 2.48
C ASN A 64 -20.45 18.25 3.98
N ALA A 65 -21.44 17.47 4.44
CA ALA A 65 -21.57 17.12 5.86
C ALA A 65 -20.36 16.31 6.37
N ALA A 66 -19.87 15.33 5.61
CA ALA A 66 -18.73 14.51 6.01
C ALA A 66 -17.40 15.28 5.98
N LEU A 67 -17.21 16.18 5.00
CA LEU A 67 -15.98 16.94 4.88
C LEU A 67 -15.92 18.10 5.88
N PHE A 68 -17.01 18.85 6.06
CA PHE A 68 -17.02 20.09 6.86
C PHE A 68 -17.51 19.92 8.29
N SER A 69 -18.40 18.95 8.54
CA SER A 69 -19.04 18.77 9.84
C SER A 69 -19.07 17.31 10.31
N PRO A 70 -17.96 16.56 10.28
CA PRO A 70 -17.95 15.22 10.87
C PRO A 70 -18.16 15.31 12.39
N TYR A 71 -18.78 14.27 12.98
CA TYR A 71 -19.06 14.24 14.42
C TYR A 71 -17.80 13.87 15.25
N LEU A 72 -16.79 14.73 15.16
CA LEU A 72 -15.52 14.68 15.89
C LEU A 72 -15.65 15.41 17.22
N ASP A 73 -16.30 14.76 18.19
CA ASP A 73 -16.52 15.28 19.53
C ASP A 73 -16.29 14.19 20.58
N THR A 74 -15.88 14.57 21.80
CA THR A 74 -15.64 13.61 22.89
C THR A 74 -16.88 12.79 23.25
N ASN A 75 -18.09 13.33 23.02
CA ASN A 75 -19.34 12.59 23.21
C ASN A 75 -19.51 11.42 22.22
N ASN A 76 -18.70 11.37 21.16
CA ASN A 76 -18.70 10.30 20.14
C ASN A 76 -17.48 9.37 20.25
N LEU A 77 -16.75 9.43 21.37
CA LEU A 77 -15.50 8.67 21.58
C LEU A 77 -15.68 7.16 21.44
N SER A 78 -16.81 6.61 21.91
CA SER A 78 -17.09 5.18 21.79
C SER A 78 -17.12 4.70 20.34
N ARG A 79 -17.69 5.48 19.43
CA ARG A 79 -17.72 5.15 18.00
C ARG A 79 -16.34 5.28 17.36
N MET A 80 -15.57 6.32 17.71
CA MET A 80 -14.20 6.46 17.21
C MET A 80 -13.33 5.27 17.63
N MET A 81 -13.41 4.85 18.90
CA MET A 81 -12.72 3.66 19.40
C MET A 81 -13.15 2.38 18.70
N ASP A 82 -14.46 2.19 18.48
CA ASP A 82 -15.00 1.04 17.75
C ASP A 82 -14.46 0.95 16.31
N ILE A 83 -14.37 2.07 15.59
CA ILE A 83 -13.77 2.10 14.24
C ILE A 83 -12.29 1.72 14.27
N VAL A 84 -11.54 2.21 15.28
CA VAL A 84 -10.12 1.89 15.45
C VAL A 84 -9.95 0.40 15.73
N ASP A 85 -10.76 -0.18 16.61
CA ASP A 85 -10.72 -1.61 16.93
C ASP A 85 -11.09 -2.47 15.71
N GLN A 86 -12.15 -2.12 14.98
CA GLN A 86 -12.53 -2.81 13.73
C GLN A 86 -11.41 -2.74 12.69
N SER A 87 -10.76 -1.58 12.56
CA SER A 87 -9.62 -1.38 11.65
C SER A 87 -8.42 -2.24 12.06
N LEU A 88 -8.07 -2.28 13.35
CA LEU A 88 -6.99 -3.11 13.87
C LEU A 88 -7.23 -4.59 13.60
N VAL A 89 -8.45 -5.09 13.84
CA VAL A 89 -8.82 -6.48 13.55
C VAL A 89 -8.68 -6.79 12.05
N SER A 90 -9.15 -5.89 11.18
CA SER A 90 -9.03 -6.06 9.72
C SER A 90 -7.58 -6.06 9.25
N LEU A 91 -6.75 -5.14 9.77
CA LEU A 91 -5.35 -5.00 9.38
C LEU A 91 -4.52 -6.20 9.86
N ARG A 92 -4.68 -6.65 11.11
CA ARG A 92 -3.97 -7.82 11.67
C ARG A 92 -4.32 -9.13 10.96
N ASN A 93 -5.52 -9.26 10.42
CA ASN A 93 -5.94 -10.44 9.67
C ASN A 93 -5.65 -10.34 8.17
N ARG A 94 -5.03 -9.25 7.69
CA ARG A 94 -4.81 -9.01 6.25
C ARG A 94 -4.04 -10.15 5.58
N MET A 95 -2.96 -10.63 6.20
CA MET A 95 -2.12 -11.71 5.67
C MET A 95 -2.79 -13.09 5.69
N LYS A 96 -3.94 -13.24 6.36
CA LYS A 96 -4.76 -14.46 6.31
C LYS A 96 -5.75 -14.46 5.14
N GLY A 97 -5.88 -13.32 4.46
CA GLY A 97 -6.68 -13.18 3.26
C GLY A 97 -5.98 -13.72 2.02
N ARG A 98 -6.57 -13.48 0.86
CA ARG A 98 -6.00 -13.90 -0.42
C ARG A 98 -4.76 -13.05 -0.73
N GLU A 99 -3.66 -13.70 -1.12
CA GLU A 99 -2.35 -13.04 -1.35
C GLU A 99 -2.44 -11.88 -2.36
N GLU A 100 -3.21 -12.06 -3.42
CA GLU A 100 -3.42 -11.06 -4.49
C GLU A 100 -3.95 -9.71 -3.97
N ASP A 101 -4.62 -9.71 -2.81
CA ASP A 101 -5.24 -8.53 -2.22
C ASP A 101 -4.27 -7.73 -1.34
N TRP A 102 -3.07 -8.23 -1.02
CA TRP A 102 -2.22 -7.59 -0.02
C TRP A 102 -0.71 -7.60 -0.26
N VAL A 103 -0.14 -8.58 -0.97
CA VAL A 103 1.33 -8.77 -1.04
C VAL A 103 2.08 -7.57 -1.63
N ARG A 104 1.40 -6.78 -2.48
CA ARG A 104 1.98 -5.56 -3.07
C ARG A 104 2.19 -4.43 -2.05
N TYR A 105 1.42 -4.37 -0.96
CA TYR A 105 1.52 -3.27 0.00
C TYR A 105 2.87 -3.20 0.72
N PRO A 106 3.41 -4.28 1.33
CA PRO A 106 4.74 -4.23 1.93
C PRO A 106 5.85 -4.02 0.90
N ALA A 107 5.73 -4.61 -0.31
CA ALA A 107 6.69 -4.39 -1.39
C ALA A 107 6.74 -2.92 -1.84
N ASN A 108 5.58 -2.29 -2.05
CA ASN A 108 5.48 -0.86 -2.36
C ASN A 108 6.00 0.00 -1.20
N ALA A 109 5.67 -0.34 0.04
CA ALA A 109 6.15 0.40 1.20
C ALA A 109 7.68 0.36 1.31
N TYR A 110 8.31 -0.77 0.98
CA TYR A 110 9.76 -0.87 0.87
C TYR A 110 10.31 -0.01 -0.28
N ARG A 111 9.73 -0.11 -1.47
CA ARG A 111 10.18 0.65 -2.65
C ARG A 111 10.08 2.17 -2.46
N TYR A 112 9.00 2.64 -1.83
CA TYR A 112 8.72 4.06 -1.62
C TYR A 112 8.92 4.50 -0.16
N GLN A 113 9.81 3.82 0.59
CA GLN A 113 10.04 4.02 2.03
C GLN A 113 10.57 5.42 2.42
N THR A 114 11.01 6.21 1.44
CA THR A 114 11.42 7.60 1.62
C THR A 114 10.22 8.53 1.81
N ASN A 115 9.02 8.09 1.40
CA ASN A 115 7.76 8.79 1.59
C ASN A 115 6.92 8.14 2.72
N PRO A 116 6.94 8.68 3.95
CA PRO A 116 6.21 8.12 5.08
C PRO A 116 4.69 8.24 4.93
N LEU A 117 4.18 9.16 4.09
CA LEU A 117 2.75 9.26 3.82
C LEU A 117 2.27 8.07 3.00
N ILE A 118 3.03 7.64 1.98
CA ILE A 118 2.74 6.41 1.23
C ILE A 118 2.72 5.21 2.19
N MET A 119 3.74 5.07 3.04
CA MET A 119 3.77 3.96 4.02
C MET A 119 2.54 4.01 4.95
N SER A 120 2.21 5.17 5.50
CA SER A 120 1.12 5.36 6.47
C SER A 120 -0.27 5.12 5.90
N THR A 121 -0.46 5.25 4.58
CA THR A 121 -1.76 5.13 3.92
C THR A 121 -1.91 3.82 3.16
N ASN A 122 -0.82 3.32 2.56
CA ASN A 122 -0.81 2.16 1.69
C ASN A 122 -0.44 0.85 2.41
N CYS A 123 0.49 0.89 3.38
CA CYS A 123 1.00 -0.32 4.02
C CYS A 123 0.17 -0.74 5.24
N PHE A 124 -0.39 -1.95 5.24
CA PHE A 124 -1.17 -2.43 6.40
C PHE A 124 -0.30 -2.68 7.65
N LEU A 125 1.01 -2.94 7.50
CA LEU A 125 1.95 -3.12 8.61
C LEU A 125 2.17 -1.78 9.34
N THR A 126 2.53 -0.74 8.60
CA THR A 126 2.63 0.62 9.14
C THR A 126 1.29 1.12 9.72
N ARG A 127 0.17 0.83 9.04
CA ARG A 127 -1.16 1.20 9.54
C ARG A 127 -1.53 0.48 10.83
N THR A 128 -1.18 -0.80 10.98
CA THR A 128 -1.45 -1.53 12.22
C THR A 128 -0.79 -0.84 13.41
N HIS A 129 0.46 -0.42 13.25
CA HIS A 129 1.17 0.37 14.26
C HIS A 129 0.47 1.69 14.56
N HIS A 130 0.18 2.50 13.53
CA HIS A 130 -0.49 3.80 13.71
C HIS A 130 -1.86 3.71 14.35
N TYR A 131 -2.66 2.70 14.00
CA TYR A 131 -3.98 2.51 14.61
C TYR A 131 -3.86 2.04 16.07
N GLN A 132 -2.84 1.28 16.42
CA GLN A 132 -2.60 0.86 17.80
C GLN A 132 -2.24 2.07 18.68
N ARG A 133 -1.43 2.98 18.14
CA ARG A 133 -1.12 4.27 18.76
C ARG A 133 -2.34 5.18 18.88
N LEU A 134 -3.12 5.31 17.81
CA LEU A 134 -4.35 6.09 17.82
C LEU A 134 -5.35 5.58 18.85
N LYS A 135 -5.42 4.26 19.06
CA LYS A 135 -6.24 3.67 20.13
C LYS A 135 -5.84 4.21 21.50
N TRP A 136 -4.55 4.29 21.79
CA TRP A 136 -4.03 4.83 23.05
C TRP A 136 -4.31 6.31 23.20
N MET A 137 -4.06 7.11 22.16
CA MET A 137 -4.36 8.54 22.15
C MET A 137 -5.86 8.86 22.31
N LEU A 138 -6.76 7.94 21.95
CA LEU A 138 -8.21 8.06 22.15
C LEU A 138 -8.71 7.40 23.45
N THR A 139 -7.85 6.67 24.16
CA THR A 139 -8.22 6.06 25.44
C THR A 139 -8.11 7.10 26.54
N ASP A 140 -9.21 7.39 27.23
CA ASP A 140 -9.16 8.22 28.44
C ASP A 140 -8.37 7.49 29.55
N PRO A 141 -7.22 8.02 30.01
CA PRO A 141 -6.39 7.37 31.02
C PRO A 141 -6.94 7.49 32.45
N GLY A 142 -8.05 8.20 32.65
CA GLY A 142 -8.66 8.40 33.96
C GLY A 142 -8.03 9.55 34.75
N SER A 143 -8.14 9.48 36.08
CA SER A 143 -7.67 10.51 37.00
C SER A 143 -6.14 10.67 37.00
N LYS A 144 -5.62 11.70 37.67
CA LYS A 144 -4.16 11.87 37.81
C LYS A 144 -3.53 10.76 38.65
N GLU A 145 -4.29 10.18 39.56
CA GLU A 145 -3.93 9.01 40.34
C GLU A 145 -3.86 7.77 39.44
N ASP A 146 -4.87 7.52 38.60
CA ASP A 146 -4.86 6.41 37.63
C ASP A 146 -3.68 6.52 36.67
N GLN A 147 -3.41 7.72 36.13
CA GLN A 147 -2.26 7.98 35.25
C GLN A 147 -0.93 7.59 35.92
N LYS A 148 -0.72 7.97 37.18
CA LYS A 148 0.48 7.59 37.94
C LYS A 148 0.58 6.09 38.16
N LEU A 149 -0.54 5.42 38.46
CA LEU A 149 -0.58 3.97 38.64
C LEU A 149 -0.23 3.24 37.34
N ILE A 150 -0.81 3.67 36.21
CA ILE A 150 -0.52 3.11 34.88
C ILE A 150 0.95 3.33 34.52
N SER A 151 1.49 4.55 34.65
CA SER A 151 2.90 4.83 34.40
C SER A 151 3.83 3.98 35.25
N SER A 152 3.53 3.84 36.55
CA SER A 152 4.34 3.02 37.46
C SER A 152 4.30 1.54 37.07
N TYR A 153 3.13 1.05 36.66
CA TYR A 153 2.97 -0.32 36.18
C TYR A 153 3.75 -0.58 34.90
N LEU A 154 3.68 0.33 33.93
CA LEU A 154 4.43 0.23 32.68
C LEU A 154 5.94 0.28 32.93
N ALA A 155 6.41 1.07 33.90
CA ALA A 155 7.80 1.10 34.30
C ALA A 155 8.26 -0.22 34.95
N ASP A 156 7.46 -0.84 35.83
CA ASP A 156 7.77 -2.15 36.42
C ASP A 156 7.78 -3.24 35.35
N LEU A 157 6.77 -3.26 34.48
CA LEU A 157 6.68 -4.20 33.36
C LEU A 157 7.87 -4.07 32.39
N LYS A 158 8.32 -2.84 32.16
CA LYS A 158 9.51 -2.54 31.35
C LYS A 158 10.78 -3.11 31.97
N GLU A 159 10.98 -2.92 33.28
CA GLU A 159 12.18 -3.42 33.96
C GLU A 159 12.17 -4.95 34.05
N ARG A 160 11.02 -5.57 34.36
CA ARG A 160 10.89 -7.03 34.42
C ARG A 160 11.10 -7.73 33.09
N GLY A 161 10.66 -7.11 31.99
CA GLY A 161 10.85 -7.65 30.65
C GLY A 161 12.25 -7.45 30.08
N LYS A 162 13.11 -6.71 30.76
CA LYS A 162 14.44 -6.37 30.26
C LYS A 162 15.32 -7.61 30.15
N GLY A 163 15.78 -7.89 28.93
CA GLY A 163 16.68 -9.01 28.64
C GLY A 163 16.00 -10.38 28.67
N LEU A 164 14.66 -10.44 28.78
CA LEU A 164 13.92 -11.68 28.57
C LEU A 164 13.89 -12.03 27.08
N ASP A 165 13.92 -13.33 26.80
CA ASP A 165 13.64 -13.87 25.48
C ASP A 165 12.13 -13.91 25.22
N ARG A 166 11.73 -14.43 24.05
CA ARG A 166 10.33 -14.50 23.63
C ARG A 166 9.45 -15.26 24.61
N GLU A 167 9.93 -16.39 25.11
CA GLU A 167 9.19 -17.22 26.05
C GLU A 167 9.06 -16.52 27.41
N GLY A 168 10.13 -15.89 27.89
CA GLY A 168 10.13 -15.07 29.10
C GLY A 168 9.17 -13.90 29.01
N LEU A 169 9.16 -13.16 27.89
CA LEU A 169 8.21 -12.07 27.66
C LEU A 169 6.77 -12.57 27.59
N LYS A 170 6.52 -13.71 26.94
CA LYS A 170 5.19 -14.33 26.91
C LYS A 170 4.74 -14.73 28.32
N ASN A 171 5.61 -15.38 29.09
CA ASN A 171 5.32 -15.76 30.48
C ASN A 171 5.04 -14.53 31.36
N LEU A 172 5.74 -13.41 31.14
CA LEU A 172 5.49 -12.14 31.83
C LEU A 172 4.13 -11.53 31.45
N ILE A 173 3.67 -11.69 30.20
CA ILE A 173 2.34 -11.24 29.79
C ILE A 173 1.24 -12.14 30.39
N ASP A 174 1.46 -13.45 30.38
CA ASP A 174 0.51 -14.45 30.89
C ASP A 174 0.40 -14.39 32.43
N ASN A 175 1.49 -14.01 33.11
CA ASN A 175 1.59 -13.88 34.56
C ASN A 175 2.16 -12.50 34.94
N PRO A 176 1.40 -11.42 34.70
CA PRO A 176 1.91 -10.08 34.84
C PRO A 176 1.98 -9.65 36.31
N PRO A 177 2.70 -8.56 36.65
CA PRO A 177 2.67 -7.98 37.98
C PRO A 177 1.25 -7.66 38.44
N GLU A 178 1.05 -7.62 39.76
CA GLU A 178 -0.26 -7.29 40.35
C GLU A 178 -0.78 -5.95 39.81
N ILE A 179 -1.96 -6.01 39.23
CA ILE A 179 -2.61 -4.86 38.62
C ILE A 179 -3.16 -3.96 39.74
N PRO A 180 -2.93 -2.64 39.73
CA PRO A 180 -3.48 -1.73 40.72
C PRO A 180 -5.00 -1.84 40.83
N SER A 181 -5.53 -1.82 42.06
CA SER A 181 -6.98 -1.95 42.35
C SER A 181 -7.80 -0.71 41.96
N SER A 182 -7.84 -0.40 40.67
CA SER A 182 -8.71 0.59 40.03
C SER A 182 -9.32 -0.07 38.80
N GLU A 183 -10.66 -0.10 38.69
CA GLU A 183 -11.37 -0.71 37.55
C GLU A 183 -10.89 -0.14 36.21
N LYS A 184 -10.59 1.16 36.20
CA LYS A 184 -10.06 1.87 35.04
C LYS A 184 -8.65 1.36 34.68
N CYS A 185 -7.76 1.29 35.66
CA CYS A 185 -6.40 0.78 35.49
C CYS A 185 -6.42 -0.68 35.02
N GLU A 186 -7.26 -1.52 35.62
CA GLU A 186 -7.39 -2.93 35.27
C GLU A 186 -7.80 -3.13 33.82
N LYS A 187 -8.80 -2.39 33.35
CA LYS A 187 -9.25 -2.44 31.97
C LYS A 187 -8.16 -2.00 30.99
N ILE A 188 -7.47 -0.90 31.27
CA ILE A 188 -6.42 -0.35 30.39
C ILE A 188 -5.22 -1.30 30.34
N ILE A 189 -4.70 -1.73 31.49
CA ILE A 189 -3.56 -2.64 31.58
C ILE A 189 -3.84 -3.96 30.87
N THR A 190 -5.03 -4.54 31.05
CA THR A 190 -5.42 -5.76 30.34
C THR A 190 -5.39 -5.58 28.82
N GLN A 191 -5.79 -4.41 28.31
CA GLN A 191 -5.72 -4.11 26.87
C GLN A 191 -4.28 -3.93 26.39
N ILE A 192 -3.42 -3.31 27.20
CA ILE A 192 -2.00 -3.16 26.89
C ILE A 192 -1.33 -4.53 26.78
N LEU A 193 -1.55 -5.42 27.76
CA LEU A 193 -0.99 -6.78 27.74
C LEU A 193 -1.40 -7.56 26.48
N ARG A 194 -2.67 -7.48 26.07
CA ARG A 194 -3.14 -8.10 24.82
C ARG A 194 -2.51 -7.49 23.57
N ALA A 195 -2.29 -6.18 23.56
CA ALA A 195 -1.63 -5.50 22.45
C ALA A 195 -0.15 -5.89 22.35
N LEU A 196 0.53 -6.01 23.49
CA LEU A 196 1.91 -6.50 23.57
C LEU A 196 2.00 -7.95 23.08
N GLU A 197 1.11 -8.84 23.52
CA GLU A 197 1.05 -10.23 23.06
C GLU A 197 0.93 -10.30 21.53
N SER A 198 0.01 -9.51 20.97
CA SER A 198 -0.21 -9.44 19.52
C SER A 198 1.03 -8.93 18.76
N SER A 199 1.81 -8.04 19.37
CA SER A 199 2.98 -7.41 18.75
C SER A 199 4.25 -8.25 18.91
N LEU A 200 4.31 -9.20 19.85
CA LEU A 200 5.49 -10.06 20.00
C LEU A 200 5.78 -10.84 18.72
N ALA A 201 4.76 -11.35 18.03
CA ALA A 201 4.93 -12.11 16.78
C ALA A 201 5.52 -11.28 15.63
N ASP A 202 5.45 -9.96 15.72
CA ASP A 202 5.92 -9.01 14.70
C ASP A 202 7.41 -8.64 14.85
N ILE A 203 8.00 -8.98 15.99
CA ILE A 203 9.37 -8.60 16.39
C ILE A 203 10.29 -9.81 16.25
N PRO A 204 11.46 -9.71 15.60
CA PRO A 204 12.45 -10.78 15.57
C PRO A 204 13.22 -10.88 16.91
N ASP A 205 13.76 -12.07 17.22
CA ASP A 205 14.36 -12.34 18.53
C ASP A 205 15.51 -11.36 18.89
N GLU A 206 16.29 -10.96 17.89
CA GLU A 206 17.42 -10.03 18.00
C GLU A 206 17.00 -8.63 18.48
N ASN A 207 15.71 -8.27 18.38
CA ASN A 207 15.22 -6.95 18.75
C ASN A 207 14.24 -6.94 19.93
N LEU A 208 13.92 -8.11 20.50
CA LEU A 208 12.92 -8.22 21.57
C LEU A 208 13.16 -7.24 22.72
N ALA A 209 14.39 -7.14 23.22
CA ALA A 209 14.69 -6.30 24.37
C ALA A 209 14.51 -4.80 24.11
N GLU A 210 14.84 -4.33 22.90
CA GLU A 210 14.73 -2.92 22.51
C GLU A 210 13.29 -2.57 22.13
N ASP A 211 12.64 -3.42 21.33
CA ASP A 211 11.29 -3.19 20.84
C ASP A 211 10.25 -3.36 21.97
N TRP A 212 10.47 -4.24 22.94
CA TRP A 212 9.66 -4.30 24.16
C TRP A 212 9.65 -2.97 24.92
N GLN A 213 10.84 -2.41 25.14
CA GLN A 213 10.99 -1.12 25.81
C GLN A 213 10.43 0.04 24.99
N TYR A 214 10.54 -0.03 23.67
CA TYR A 214 9.94 0.92 22.76
C TYR A 214 8.41 0.89 22.87
N LEU A 215 7.77 -0.27 22.75
CA LEU A 215 6.31 -0.41 22.78
C LEU A 215 5.71 0.07 24.10
N LEU A 216 6.32 -0.24 25.25
CA LEU A 216 5.85 0.22 26.56
C LEU A 216 5.95 1.74 26.71
N ARG A 217 7.07 2.33 26.28
CA ARG A 217 7.28 3.77 26.31
C ARG A 217 6.35 4.51 25.36
N GLU A 218 6.16 4.00 24.14
CA GLU A 218 5.25 4.60 23.18
C GLU A 218 3.80 4.52 23.69
N THR A 219 3.41 3.36 24.22
CA THR A 219 2.10 3.17 24.85
C THR A 219 1.88 4.17 25.98
N GLU A 220 2.87 4.36 26.86
CA GLU A 220 2.79 5.38 27.92
C GLU A 220 2.61 6.78 27.34
N VAL A 221 3.47 7.19 26.41
CA VAL A 221 3.42 8.54 25.80
C VAL A 221 2.06 8.80 25.14
N ASP A 222 1.57 7.85 24.35
CA ASP A 222 0.31 8.00 23.62
C ASP A 222 -0.90 8.00 24.57
N LEU A 223 -0.89 7.19 25.65
CA LEU A 223 -1.96 7.19 26.67
C LEU A 223 -2.04 8.49 27.48
N MET A 224 -0.93 9.22 27.58
CA MET A 224 -0.91 10.52 28.28
C MET A 224 -1.46 11.66 27.41
N VAL A 225 -1.71 11.42 26.11
CA VAL A 225 -2.46 12.33 25.26
C VAL A 225 -3.95 12.19 25.56
N THR A 226 -4.62 13.31 25.83
CA THR A 226 -6.06 13.27 26.13
C THR A 226 -6.88 13.04 24.85
N PRO A 227 -8.03 12.35 24.93
CA PRO A 227 -8.90 12.17 23.76
C PRO A 227 -9.30 13.48 23.09
N SER A 228 -9.55 14.54 23.88
CA SER A 228 -9.85 15.88 23.36
C SER A 228 -8.71 16.44 22.49
N LYS A 229 -7.46 16.26 22.92
CA LYS A 229 -6.30 16.71 22.15
C LYS A 229 -6.16 15.91 20.85
N THR A 230 -6.32 14.59 20.92
CA THR A 230 -6.29 13.72 19.74
C THR A 230 -7.37 14.09 18.72
N ILE A 231 -8.59 14.40 19.19
CA ILE A 231 -9.68 14.88 18.33
C ILE A 231 -9.34 16.23 17.69
N GLU A 232 -8.70 17.15 18.42
CA GLU A 232 -8.20 18.42 17.89
C GLU A 232 -7.14 18.21 16.80
N ASP A 233 -6.23 17.26 16.99
CA ASP A 233 -5.19 16.94 16.00
C ASP A 233 -5.80 16.33 14.74
N ILE A 234 -6.81 15.45 14.87
CA ILE A 234 -7.59 14.94 13.72
C ILE A 234 -8.30 16.10 12.98
N LYS A 235 -8.88 17.06 13.73
CA LYS A 235 -9.49 18.27 13.12
C LYS A 235 -8.46 19.12 12.38
N SER A 236 -7.23 19.21 12.88
CA SER A 236 -6.13 19.93 12.23
C SER A 236 -5.71 19.26 10.92
N VAL A 237 -5.64 17.93 10.88
CA VAL A 237 -5.44 17.17 9.63
C VAL A 237 -6.58 17.45 8.65
N LEU A 238 -7.82 17.41 9.12
CA LEU A 238 -8.99 17.69 8.28
C LEU A 238 -9.01 19.13 7.74
N ALA A 239 -8.55 20.11 8.53
CA ALA A 239 -8.38 21.49 8.06
C ALA A 239 -7.39 21.58 6.89
N THR A 240 -6.33 20.76 6.90
CA THR A 240 -5.36 20.70 5.78
C THR A 240 -5.99 20.12 4.51
N LEU A 241 -6.91 19.16 4.64
CA LEU A 241 -7.66 18.60 3.52
C LEU A 241 -8.68 19.58 2.92
N ARG A 242 -9.12 20.60 3.67
CA ARG A 242 -10.09 21.60 3.22
C ARG A 242 -9.47 22.81 2.52
N LYS A 243 -8.16 22.78 2.26
CA LYS A 243 -7.47 23.85 1.51
C LYS A 243 -7.70 23.68 0.01
N ALA A 244 -8.07 24.77 -0.66
CA ALA A 244 -8.46 24.77 -2.07
C ALA A 244 -7.28 24.39 -3.00
N ASP A 245 -6.05 24.77 -2.64
CA ASP A 245 -4.84 24.46 -3.41
C ASP A 245 -4.33 23.01 -3.21
N ASN A 246 -5.02 22.24 -2.38
CA ASN A 246 -4.70 20.83 -2.08
C ASN A 246 -5.87 19.89 -2.36
N THR A 247 -6.91 20.39 -3.04
CA THR A 247 -8.11 19.62 -3.38
C THR A 247 -8.33 19.65 -4.87
N ARG A 248 -8.75 18.52 -5.43
CA ARG A 248 -9.28 18.43 -6.79
C ARG A 248 -10.62 17.70 -6.79
N MET A 249 -11.43 17.99 -7.81
CA MET A 249 -12.74 17.37 -7.98
C MET A 249 -12.90 16.93 -9.44
N TYR A 250 -13.52 15.78 -9.64
CA TYR A 250 -14.04 15.35 -10.93
C TYR A 250 -15.51 14.97 -10.79
N MET A 251 -16.27 15.18 -11.86
CA MET A 251 -17.68 14.80 -11.94
C MET A 251 -17.89 14.00 -13.22
N ILE A 252 -18.65 12.92 -13.12
CA ILE A 252 -18.95 12.03 -14.24
C ILE A 252 -20.46 11.93 -14.34
N SER A 253 -21.03 12.59 -15.34
CA SER A 253 -22.48 12.69 -15.54
C SER A 253 -22.77 13.07 -16.99
N ASN A 254 -24.04 12.99 -17.39
CA ASN A 254 -24.49 13.67 -18.60
C ASN A 254 -24.41 15.21 -18.42
N SER A 255 -24.51 15.94 -19.54
CA SER A 255 -24.41 17.41 -19.52
C SER A 255 -25.55 18.08 -18.76
N ALA A 256 -26.78 17.56 -18.82
CA ALA A 256 -27.93 18.18 -18.16
C ALA A 256 -27.81 18.14 -16.64
N ASP A 257 -27.43 16.98 -16.08
CA ASP A 257 -27.22 16.84 -14.63
C ASP A 257 -26.02 17.67 -14.16
N ARG A 258 -24.95 17.73 -14.96
CA ARG A 258 -23.80 18.59 -14.66
C ARG A 258 -24.23 20.05 -14.54
N ASP A 259 -24.87 20.57 -15.58
CA ASP A 259 -25.27 21.97 -15.65
C ASP A 259 -26.24 22.31 -14.51
N ALA A 260 -27.16 21.40 -14.19
CA ALA A 260 -28.10 21.60 -13.09
C ALA A 260 -27.44 21.58 -11.70
N MET A 261 -26.33 20.85 -11.51
CA MET A 261 -25.61 20.78 -10.23
C MET A 261 -24.50 21.82 -10.09
N MET A 262 -24.11 22.53 -11.16
CA MET A 262 -22.97 23.46 -11.13
C MET A 262 -23.06 24.51 -10.02
N ALA A 263 -24.24 25.07 -9.75
CA ALA A 263 -24.41 26.04 -8.68
C ALA A 263 -24.07 25.44 -7.30
N MET A 264 -24.56 24.23 -7.02
CA MET A 264 -24.29 23.51 -5.76
C MET A 264 -22.83 23.06 -5.66
N ILE A 265 -22.22 22.66 -6.78
CA ILE A 265 -20.79 22.34 -6.87
C ILE A 265 -19.93 23.57 -6.54
N ASN A 266 -20.28 24.73 -7.10
CA ASN A 266 -19.58 25.98 -6.84
C ASN A 266 -19.74 26.43 -5.38
N GLU A 267 -20.91 26.21 -4.78
CA GLU A 267 -21.13 26.47 -3.34
C GLU A 267 -20.30 25.53 -2.46
N PHE A 268 -20.31 24.23 -2.77
CA PHE A 268 -19.52 23.22 -2.05
C PHE A 268 -18.01 23.51 -2.12
N THR A 269 -17.49 23.73 -3.33
CA THR A 269 -16.07 24.04 -3.54
C THR A 269 -15.68 25.42 -3.03
N GLY A 270 -16.61 26.38 -3.02
CA GLY A 270 -16.41 27.72 -2.47
C GLY A 270 -16.20 27.77 -0.95
N GLN A 271 -16.55 26.71 -0.22
CA GLN A 271 -16.28 26.57 1.21
C GLN A 271 -14.82 26.17 1.52
N LEU A 272 -14.06 25.72 0.52
CA LEU A 272 -12.64 25.38 0.71
C LEU A 272 -11.83 26.65 1.02
N ASP A 273 -10.82 26.51 1.87
CA ASP A 273 -9.92 27.61 2.21
C ASP A 273 -9.03 27.96 1.01
N SER A 274 -9.40 29.04 0.32
CA SER A 274 -8.65 29.63 -0.79
C SER A 274 -7.72 30.77 -0.37
N LYS A 275 -7.79 31.20 0.90
CA LYS A 275 -7.02 32.32 1.43
C LYS A 275 -5.69 31.85 2.00
N THR A 276 -5.67 30.65 2.60
CA THR A 276 -4.47 30.05 3.18
C THR A 276 -3.93 28.97 2.27
N LYS A 277 -2.67 29.12 1.85
CA LYS A 277 -1.98 28.08 1.07
C LYS A 277 -1.67 26.86 1.92
N SER A 278 -1.60 25.72 1.27
CA SER A 278 -1.11 24.48 1.86
C SER A 278 0.39 24.52 2.03
N GLU A 279 0.86 24.02 3.17
CA GLU A 279 2.28 23.79 3.38
C GLU A 279 2.63 22.48 2.69
N ARG A 280 3.53 22.53 1.71
CA ARG A 280 4.04 21.33 1.05
C ARG A 280 5.10 20.71 1.96
N ILE A 281 4.83 19.51 2.45
CA ILE A 281 5.77 18.78 3.29
C ILE A 281 6.79 18.08 2.39
N ALA A 282 8.06 18.48 2.52
CA ALA A 282 9.17 17.72 1.97
C ALA A 282 9.61 16.69 3.01
N TYR A 283 9.66 15.42 2.61
CA TYR A 283 10.15 14.36 3.47
C TYR A 283 11.66 14.19 3.28
N ALA A 284 12.38 13.95 4.37
CA ALA A 284 13.78 13.57 4.29
C ALA A 284 13.92 12.25 3.52
N ASP A 285 14.96 12.15 2.69
CA ASP A 285 15.31 10.97 1.89
C ASP A 285 15.90 9.86 2.77
N ARG A 286 15.08 9.36 3.70
CA ARG A 286 15.43 8.35 4.68
C ARG A 286 14.86 7.00 4.25
N LYS A 287 15.71 5.98 4.14
CA LYS A 287 15.28 4.61 3.85
C LYS A 287 14.78 3.94 5.14
N ARG A 288 13.58 4.30 5.59
CA ARG A 288 13.06 3.98 6.93
C ARG A 288 12.98 2.48 7.26
N VAL A 289 12.65 1.64 6.29
CA VAL A 289 12.61 0.18 6.47
C VAL A 289 14.03 -0.37 6.62
N ILE A 290 14.97 0.15 5.84
CA ILE A 290 16.39 -0.23 5.93
C ILE A 290 17.03 0.29 7.24
N GLU A 291 16.67 1.49 7.68
CA GLU A 291 17.11 2.00 8.99
C GLU A 291 16.68 1.07 10.12
N LYS A 292 15.45 0.54 10.08
CA LYS A 292 14.99 -0.48 11.05
C LYS A 292 15.67 -1.83 10.90
N LEU A 293 15.93 -2.26 9.67
CA LEU A 293 16.76 -3.44 9.42
C LEU A 293 18.15 -3.30 10.07
N ASN A 294 18.76 -2.12 9.98
CA ASN A 294 20.07 -1.81 10.55
C ASN A 294 20.14 -1.88 12.09
N ASP A 295 19.01 -1.88 12.78
CA ASP A 295 19.00 -2.11 14.23
C ASP A 295 19.53 -3.52 14.55
N ARG A 296 19.29 -4.52 13.69
CA ARG A 296 19.77 -5.92 13.87
C ARG A 296 20.86 -6.37 12.91
N VAL A 297 20.80 -5.97 11.64
CA VAL A 297 21.80 -6.34 10.63
C VAL A 297 22.62 -5.11 10.28
N LYS A 298 23.84 -4.99 10.81
CA LYS A 298 24.66 -3.79 10.63
C LYS A 298 25.13 -3.63 9.19
N ASP A 299 25.34 -2.37 8.80
CA ASP A 299 25.94 -1.96 7.54
C ASP A 299 25.16 -2.31 6.26
N VAL A 300 23.82 -2.37 6.33
CA VAL A 300 22.94 -2.57 5.18
C VAL A 300 22.49 -1.22 4.63
N SER A 301 22.99 -0.79 3.47
CA SER A 301 22.63 0.51 2.86
C SER A 301 21.76 0.41 1.61
N ASP A 302 22.01 -0.61 0.79
CA ASP A 302 21.32 -0.81 -0.50
C ASP A 302 21.21 -2.30 -0.84
N PRO A 303 20.39 -3.06 -0.11
CA PRO A 303 20.24 -4.49 -0.34
C PRO A 303 19.52 -4.72 -1.66
N VAL A 304 20.08 -5.61 -2.49
CA VAL A 304 19.48 -6.02 -3.77
C VAL A 304 18.17 -6.76 -3.51
N TYR A 305 18.21 -7.75 -2.63
CA TYR A 305 17.06 -8.58 -2.29
C TYR A 305 16.62 -8.38 -0.84
N VAL A 306 15.32 -8.21 -0.66
CA VAL A 306 14.69 -8.15 0.65
C VAL A 306 13.41 -8.96 0.64
N GLY A 307 12.92 -9.38 1.81
CA GLY A 307 11.60 -10.01 1.85
C GLY A 307 10.96 -10.04 3.22
N LEU A 308 9.62 -10.02 3.24
CA LEU A 308 8.84 -10.14 4.47
C LEU A 308 8.72 -11.61 4.89
N ILE A 309 9.14 -11.93 6.10
CA ILE A 309 8.94 -13.26 6.68
C ILE A 309 7.44 -13.50 6.92
N ASN A 310 6.97 -14.65 6.44
CA ASN A 310 5.61 -15.12 6.66
C ASN A 310 5.61 -16.63 6.95
N ASN A 311 5.73 -16.97 8.24
CA ASN A 311 5.74 -18.36 8.70
C ASN A 311 4.34 -19.01 8.75
N ASN A 312 3.28 -18.29 8.38
CA ASN A 312 1.92 -18.83 8.31
C ASN A 312 1.63 -19.55 6.97
N THR A 313 2.59 -19.62 6.07
CA THR A 313 2.49 -20.30 4.77
C THR A 313 3.73 -21.13 4.50
N SER A 314 3.60 -22.18 3.70
CA SER A 314 4.73 -22.92 3.14
C SER A 314 5.21 -22.35 1.81
N ASN A 315 4.38 -21.52 1.16
CA ASN A 315 4.61 -21.02 -0.18
C ASN A 315 5.35 -19.68 -0.15
N GLY A 316 5.97 -19.32 -1.28
CA GLY A 316 6.61 -18.03 -1.49
C GLY A 316 5.90 -17.15 -2.53
N VAL A 317 6.24 -15.86 -2.48
CA VAL A 317 5.77 -14.81 -3.40
C VAL A 317 6.97 -14.01 -3.90
N LEU A 318 6.96 -13.68 -5.17
CA LEU A 318 7.92 -12.80 -5.85
C LEU A 318 7.20 -11.53 -6.30
N VAL A 319 7.70 -10.37 -5.89
CA VAL A 319 7.22 -9.04 -6.31
C VAL A 319 8.43 -8.23 -6.78
N PHE A 320 8.82 -8.46 -8.03
CA PHE A 320 10.02 -7.87 -8.61
C PHE A 320 9.65 -6.77 -9.59
N ASN A 321 10.37 -5.66 -9.53
CA ASN A 321 10.17 -4.53 -10.43
C ASN A 321 11.46 -3.74 -10.61
N ALA A 322 11.70 -3.27 -11.82
CA ALA A 322 12.84 -2.44 -12.17
C ALA A 322 12.50 -1.50 -13.33
N ARG A 323 13.34 -0.48 -13.54
CA ARG A 323 13.27 0.38 -14.72
C ARG A 323 13.59 -0.45 -15.97
N ASN A 324 12.69 -0.42 -16.95
CA ASN A 324 12.91 -1.07 -18.23
C ASN A 324 13.06 -0.04 -19.37
N ALA A 325 12.21 0.99 -19.35
CA ALA A 325 12.14 2.01 -20.39
C ALA A 325 11.72 3.38 -19.81
N GLY A 326 11.65 4.42 -20.66
CA GLY A 326 11.12 5.73 -20.26
C GLY A 326 9.58 5.72 -20.18
N LYS A 327 9.01 6.53 -19.27
CA LYS A 327 7.55 6.70 -19.15
C LYS A 327 6.98 7.32 -20.43
N LEU A 328 6.13 6.58 -21.15
CA LEU A 328 5.57 6.96 -22.45
C LEU A 328 6.63 7.51 -23.43
N ASP A 329 7.87 7.02 -23.34
CA ASP A 329 8.94 7.45 -24.23
C ASP A 329 8.72 6.88 -25.64
N THR A 330 8.74 7.78 -26.62
CA THR A 330 8.48 7.51 -28.04
C THR A 330 9.75 7.25 -28.85
N SER A 331 10.91 7.14 -28.19
CA SER A 331 12.13 6.65 -28.84
C SER A 331 11.96 5.21 -29.34
N ASP A 332 12.59 4.88 -30.47
CA ASP A 332 12.54 3.53 -31.05
C ASP A 332 12.95 2.47 -30.02
N GLU A 333 14.06 2.70 -29.34
CA GLU A 333 14.63 1.74 -28.39
C GLU A 333 13.69 1.48 -27.19
N SER A 334 13.08 2.54 -26.64
CA SER A 334 12.12 2.40 -25.53
C SER A 334 10.90 1.56 -25.95
N VAL A 335 10.34 1.86 -27.13
CA VAL A 335 9.15 1.14 -27.63
C VAL A 335 9.50 -0.30 -28.02
N LEU A 336 10.64 -0.54 -28.68
CA LEU A 336 11.09 -1.90 -29.03
C LEU A 336 11.37 -2.74 -27.79
N ARG A 337 12.02 -2.18 -26.77
CA ARG A 337 12.26 -2.90 -25.50
C ARG A 337 10.95 -3.21 -24.76
N TYR A 338 9.99 -2.29 -24.79
CA TYR A 338 8.64 -2.54 -24.29
C TYR A 338 7.95 -3.70 -25.03
N LEU A 339 7.94 -3.67 -26.37
CA LEU A 339 7.33 -4.72 -27.20
C LEU A 339 8.04 -6.07 -27.03
N ALA A 340 9.35 -6.09 -26.88
CA ALA A 340 10.11 -7.32 -26.60
C ALA A 340 9.66 -7.99 -25.30
N GLY A 341 9.37 -7.20 -24.25
CA GLY A 341 8.80 -7.70 -23.00
C GLY A 341 7.38 -8.26 -23.12
N ASN A 342 6.66 -7.95 -24.19
CA ASN A 342 5.33 -8.49 -24.44
C ASN A 342 5.35 -9.83 -25.22
N LEU A 343 6.49 -10.27 -25.77
CA LEU A 343 6.55 -11.50 -26.58
C LEU A 343 6.06 -12.75 -25.81
N TYR A 344 6.51 -12.90 -24.57
CA TYR A 344 6.11 -13.95 -23.63
C TYR A 344 5.38 -13.41 -22.39
N GLY A 345 5.06 -12.10 -22.38
CA GLY A 345 4.21 -11.49 -21.36
C GLY A 345 2.73 -11.82 -21.56
N GLY A 346 1.90 -11.52 -20.56
CA GLY A 346 0.44 -11.72 -20.67
C GLY A 346 -0.03 -13.17 -20.50
N SER A 347 -1.29 -13.43 -20.86
CA SER A 347 -2.02 -14.69 -20.58
C SER A 347 -2.16 -15.65 -21.77
N GLY A 348 -1.45 -15.40 -22.87
CA GLY A 348 -1.44 -16.31 -24.02
C GLY A 348 -0.86 -17.69 -23.65
N GLY A 349 -1.26 -18.75 -24.37
CA GLY A 349 -0.80 -20.12 -24.07
C GLY A 349 0.71 -20.32 -24.16
N HIS A 350 1.41 -19.51 -24.96
CA HIS A 350 2.88 -19.49 -25.04
C HIS A 350 3.54 -18.71 -23.88
N GLY A 351 2.81 -17.77 -23.28
CA GLY A 351 3.35 -16.79 -22.33
C GLY A 351 3.70 -17.39 -20.97
N LEU A 352 4.55 -16.67 -20.23
CA LEU A 352 5.07 -17.09 -18.93
C LEU A 352 3.96 -17.43 -17.94
N PHE A 353 2.85 -16.69 -17.97
CA PHE A 353 1.69 -16.95 -17.10
C PHE A 353 1.20 -18.40 -17.25
N MET A 354 0.80 -18.78 -18.48
CA MET A 354 0.19 -20.09 -18.74
C MET A 354 1.20 -21.22 -18.62
N ARG A 355 2.46 -20.99 -19.00
CA ARG A 355 3.54 -21.98 -18.86
C ARG A 355 3.80 -22.30 -17.38
N THR A 356 3.96 -21.27 -16.55
CA THR A 356 4.24 -21.42 -15.10
C THR A 356 3.04 -22.00 -14.35
N TRP A 357 1.83 -21.52 -14.68
CA TRP A 357 0.60 -22.06 -14.12
C TRP A 357 0.38 -23.53 -14.50
N GLY A 358 0.59 -23.87 -15.78
CA GLY A 358 0.48 -25.24 -16.27
C GLY A 358 1.51 -26.21 -15.68
N ALA A 359 2.67 -25.70 -15.25
CA ALA A 359 3.68 -26.46 -14.52
C ALA A 359 3.37 -26.60 -13.02
N GLY A 360 2.33 -25.94 -12.50
CA GLY A 360 1.97 -25.96 -11.07
C GLY A 360 2.93 -25.18 -10.17
N LEU A 361 3.71 -24.25 -10.74
CA LEU A 361 4.77 -23.52 -10.02
C LEU A 361 4.31 -22.20 -9.40
N ALA A 362 3.14 -21.70 -9.80
CA ALA A 362 2.50 -20.54 -9.17
C ALA A 362 0.99 -20.54 -9.47
N TYR A 363 0.18 -20.02 -8.53
CA TYR A 363 -1.26 -19.89 -8.74
C TYR A 363 -1.61 -18.70 -9.64
N SER A 364 -0.93 -17.57 -9.41
CA SER A 364 -0.95 -16.40 -10.26
C SER A 364 0.48 -15.93 -10.46
N ASN A 365 0.81 -15.50 -11.66
CA ASN A 365 2.15 -15.01 -11.97
C ASN A 365 2.12 -14.08 -13.18
N GLY A 366 3.28 -13.66 -13.65
CA GLY A 366 3.43 -13.09 -14.97
C GLY A 366 4.48 -12.02 -15.01
N PHE A 367 5.01 -11.84 -16.22
CA PHE A 367 5.80 -10.69 -16.57
C PHE A 367 4.89 -9.60 -17.13
N GLY A 368 5.14 -8.35 -16.74
CA GLY A 368 4.49 -7.18 -17.29
C GLY A 368 5.48 -6.05 -17.53
N ALA A 369 5.50 -5.53 -18.76
CA ALA A 369 6.10 -4.24 -19.07
C ALA A 369 5.01 -3.16 -19.04
N GLY A 370 5.25 -2.06 -18.35
CA GLY A 370 4.31 -0.93 -18.25
C GLY A 370 4.82 0.26 -19.06
N PRO A 371 4.12 0.70 -20.13
CA PRO A 371 4.56 1.86 -20.90
C PRO A 371 4.31 3.17 -20.14
N LEU A 372 3.29 3.20 -19.27
CA LEU A 372 2.98 4.35 -18.43
C LEU A 372 4.03 4.55 -17.33
N SER A 373 4.37 3.49 -16.59
CA SER A 373 5.37 3.54 -15.52
C SER A 373 6.82 3.47 -16.00
N GLY A 374 7.06 2.95 -17.21
CA GLY A 374 8.40 2.67 -17.74
C GLY A 374 9.10 1.49 -17.03
N THR A 375 8.35 0.68 -16.29
CA THR A 375 8.91 -0.42 -15.47
C THR A 375 8.62 -1.78 -16.08
N ALA A 376 9.53 -2.72 -15.90
CA ALA A 376 9.23 -4.15 -15.99
C ALA A 376 8.88 -4.67 -14.59
N SER A 377 8.07 -5.72 -14.55
CA SER A 377 7.73 -6.42 -13.32
C SER A 377 7.62 -7.91 -13.58
N TYR A 378 8.03 -8.70 -12.59
CA TYR A 378 7.71 -10.11 -12.51
C TYR A 378 7.01 -10.37 -11.18
N TYR A 379 5.86 -11.01 -11.27
CA TYR A 379 5.02 -11.38 -10.15
C TYR A 379 4.84 -12.89 -10.13
N ALA A 380 4.87 -13.51 -8.96
CA ALA A 380 4.43 -14.89 -8.77
C ALA A 380 3.97 -15.08 -7.31
N GLU A 381 2.84 -15.73 -7.08
CA GLU A 381 2.31 -16.00 -5.75
C GLU A 381 1.91 -17.46 -5.57
N ARG A 382 1.85 -17.90 -4.31
CA ARG A 382 1.65 -19.31 -3.92
C ARG A 382 2.63 -20.24 -4.63
N CYS A 383 3.89 -19.83 -4.74
CA CYS A 383 4.95 -20.64 -5.32
C CYS A 383 5.32 -21.75 -4.32
N PRO A 384 5.31 -23.04 -4.71
CA PRO A 384 5.83 -24.09 -3.84
C PRO A 384 7.31 -23.88 -3.50
N ASP A 385 8.08 -23.40 -4.48
CA ASP A 385 9.48 -22.99 -4.32
C ASP A 385 9.77 -21.83 -5.28
N ILE A 386 10.19 -20.67 -4.76
CA ILE A 386 10.40 -19.46 -5.58
C ILE A 386 11.62 -19.55 -6.48
N ALA A 387 12.64 -20.32 -6.11
CA ALA A 387 13.84 -20.49 -6.91
C ALA A 387 13.57 -21.37 -8.14
N GLU A 388 12.85 -22.48 -7.95
CA GLU A 388 12.42 -23.34 -9.04
C GLU A 388 11.45 -22.62 -9.99
N THR A 389 10.52 -21.83 -9.45
CA THR A 389 9.64 -20.98 -10.27
C THR A 389 10.44 -20.01 -11.13
N MET A 390 11.45 -19.35 -10.56
CA MET A 390 12.32 -18.43 -11.30
C MET A 390 13.14 -19.16 -12.36
N ARG A 391 13.79 -20.29 -12.00
CA ARG A 391 14.56 -21.13 -12.92
C ARG A 391 13.72 -21.57 -14.11
N PHE A 392 12.52 -22.08 -13.86
CA PHE A 392 11.59 -22.50 -14.91
C PHE A 392 11.25 -21.36 -15.86
N VAL A 393 10.92 -20.17 -15.34
CA VAL A 393 10.58 -19.01 -16.18
C VAL A 393 11.77 -18.60 -17.05
N VAL A 394 12.97 -18.58 -16.48
CA VAL A 394 14.20 -18.31 -17.23
C VAL A 394 14.45 -19.36 -18.31
N ASP A 395 14.23 -20.63 -18.02
CA ASP A 395 14.41 -21.72 -18.98
C ASP A 395 13.39 -21.66 -20.11
N VAL A 396 12.14 -21.27 -19.85
CA VAL A 396 11.13 -21.02 -20.89
C VAL A 396 11.64 -19.96 -21.87
N LEU A 397 12.23 -18.87 -21.37
CA LEU A 397 12.75 -17.80 -22.23
C LEU A 397 14.04 -18.18 -22.95
N LYS A 398 14.96 -18.92 -22.30
CA LYS A 398 16.20 -19.40 -22.94
C LYS A 398 15.93 -20.37 -24.10
N ASN A 399 14.83 -21.11 -24.01
CA ASN A 399 14.38 -22.05 -25.04
C ASN A 399 13.26 -21.49 -25.92
N ALA A 400 13.04 -20.17 -25.89
CA ALA A 400 12.05 -19.51 -26.73
C ALA A 400 12.44 -19.63 -28.22
N GLU A 401 11.53 -20.18 -29.02
CA GLU A 401 11.70 -20.22 -30.47
C GLU A 401 11.25 -18.90 -31.10
N THR A 402 11.98 -18.44 -32.12
CA THR A 402 11.58 -17.26 -32.89
C THR A 402 10.31 -17.57 -33.68
N ASP A 403 9.20 -16.97 -33.27
CA ASP A 403 7.90 -17.08 -33.94
C ASP A 403 7.39 -15.68 -34.34
N PRO A 404 7.33 -15.36 -35.64
CA PRO A 404 6.80 -14.09 -36.14
C PRO A 404 5.37 -13.79 -35.67
N GLN A 405 4.56 -14.79 -35.35
CA GLN A 405 3.18 -14.57 -34.86
C GLN A 405 3.16 -13.90 -33.48
N LEU A 406 4.23 -14.05 -32.69
CA LEU A 406 4.34 -13.40 -31.38
C LEU A 406 4.53 -11.88 -31.49
N VAL A 407 5.00 -11.38 -32.64
CA VAL A 407 5.12 -9.94 -32.90
C VAL A 407 3.74 -9.28 -32.89
N ASP A 408 2.76 -9.87 -33.59
CA ASP A 408 1.39 -9.35 -33.60
C ASP A 408 0.75 -9.42 -32.22
N TYR A 409 1.03 -10.48 -31.46
CA TYR A 409 0.60 -10.59 -30.06
C TYR A 409 1.21 -9.48 -29.18
N ALA A 410 2.51 -9.26 -29.28
CA ALA A 410 3.22 -8.23 -28.52
C ALA A 410 2.69 -6.82 -28.82
N ILE A 411 2.39 -6.54 -30.08
CA ILE A 411 1.77 -5.28 -30.51
C ILE A 411 0.34 -5.16 -29.98
N ALA A 412 -0.47 -6.21 -30.08
CA ALA A 412 -1.84 -6.20 -29.54
C ALA A 412 -1.85 -5.88 -28.04
N GLN A 413 -0.89 -6.41 -27.28
CA GLN A 413 -0.73 -6.12 -25.86
C GLN A 413 -0.45 -4.63 -25.56
N ALA A 414 0.19 -3.89 -26.47
CA ALA A 414 0.37 -2.44 -26.34
C ALA A 414 -0.95 -1.65 -26.28
N PHE A 415 -2.04 -2.26 -26.76
CA PHE A 415 -3.38 -1.68 -26.78
C PHE A 415 -4.33 -2.32 -25.75
N SER A 416 -3.89 -3.32 -25.00
CA SER A 416 -4.71 -4.02 -24.00
C SER A 416 -5.16 -3.11 -22.86
N TYR A 417 -4.34 -2.11 -22.50
CA TYR A 417 -4.67 -1.05 -21.53
C TYR A 417 -5.63 0.02 -22.09
N SER A 418 -6.38 -0.28 -23.15
CA SER A 418 -7.45 0.58 -23.60
C SER A 418 -8.58 0.59 -22.58
N ARG A 419 -8.98 1.79 -22.15
CA ARG A 419 -10.17 1.98 -21.30
C ARG A 419 -11.47 1.98 -22.11
N ALA A 420 -11.42 1.81 -23.43
CA ALA A 420 -12.61 1.81 -24.28
C ALA A 420 -13.73 0.87 -23.80
N PRO A 421 -13.45 -0.39 -23.37
CA PRO A 421 -14.49 -1.31 -22.89
C PRO A 421 -14.93 -1.04 -21.45
N SER A 422 -14.27 -0.14 -20.70
CA SER A 422 -14.64 0.14 -19.31
C SER A 422 -15.95 0.94 -19.22
N PRO A 423 -16.73 0.75 -18.13
CA PRO A 423 -17.91 1.57 -17.85
C PRO A 423 -17.60 3.07 -17.86
N TYR A 424 -18.59 3.90 -18.22
CA TYR A 424 -18.44 5.34 -18.37
C TYR A 424 -17.82 6.01 -17.13
N GLU A 425 -18.27 5.61 -15.95
CA GLU A 425 -17.83 6.08 -14.63
C GLU A 425 -16.38 5.68 -14.33
N SER A 426 -16.00 4.46 -14.70
CA SER A 426 -14.63 3.99 -14.51
C SER A 426 -13.64 4.71 -15.44
N ARG A 427 -14.06 5.00 -16.69
CA ARG A 427 -13.25 5.77 -17.64
C ARG A 427 -12.99 7.18 -17.14
N GLY A 428 -14.04 7.85 -16.66
CA GLY A 428 -13.94 9.22 -16.16
C GLY A 428 -13.02 9.33 -14.94
N SER A 429 -13.15 8.41 -13.96
CA SER A 429 -12.32 8.47 -12.75
C SER A 429 -10.86 8.18 -13.06
N GLN A 430 -10.58 7.17 -13.89
CA GLN A 430 -9.21 6.84 -14.27
C GLN A 430 -8.58 7.93 -15.16
N MET A 431 -9.36 8.62 -16.00
CA MET A 431 -8.88 9.77 -16.76
C MET A 431 -8.52 10.94 -15.83
N ALA A 432 -9.31 11.17 -14.79
CA ALA A 432 -8.99 12.20 -13.80
C ALA A 432 -7.67 11.90 -13.08
N SER A 433 -7.40 10.64 -12.71
CA SER A 433 -6.11 10.26 -12.12
C SER A 433 -4.95 10.40 -13.12
N ASP A 434 -5.12 9.98 -14.37
CA ASP A 434 -4.09 10.14 -15.41
C ASP A 434 -3.70 11.59 -15.67
N LEU A 435 -4.67 12.50 -15.72
CA LEU A 435 -4.40 13.92 -15.94
C LEU A 435 -3.57 14.52 -14.79
N GLU A 436 -3.82 14.07 -13.56
CA GLU A 436 -3.06 14.47 -12.38
C GLU A 436 -1.64 13.89 -12.41
N ASP A 437 -1.50 12.63 -12.82
CA ASP A 437 -0.20 11.94 -12.93
C ASP A 437 0.58 12.33 -14.20
N GLY A 438 0.04 13.23 -15.04
CA GLY A 438 0.70 13.74 -16.24
C GLY A 438 0.64 12.83 -17.47
N TYR A 439 -0.25 11.84 -17.46
CA TYR A 439 -0.56 10.89 -18.55
C TYR A 439 -1.63 11.44 -19.51
N TYR A 440 -1.34 12.58 -20.13
CA TYR A 440 -2.29 13.25 -21.04
C TYR A 440 -2.65 12.41 -22.28
N PRO A 441 -3.89 12.52 -22.82
CA PRO A 441 -4.33 11.81 -24.01
C PRO A 441 -3.37 11.93 -25.20
N GLU A 442 -2.74 13.08 -25.38
CA GLU A 442 -1.79 13.39 -26.45
C GLU A 442 -0.51 12.55 -26.32
N LYS A 443 0.02 12.37 -25.11
CA LYS A 443 1.19 11.52 -24.85
C LYS A 443 0.87 10.06 -25.12
N VAL A 444 -0.26 9.58 -24.62
CA VAL A 444 -0.73 8.20 -24.85
C VAL A 444 -0.96 7.95 -26.34
N LYS A 445 -1.56 8.92 -27.05
CA LYS A 445 -1.75 8.87 -28.50
C LYS A 445 -0.41 8.81 -29.24
N ALA A 446 0.53 9.70 -28.93
CA ALA A 446 1.84 9.73 -29.57
C ALA A 446 2.59 8.40 -29.39
N TYR A 447 2.57 7.83 -28.19
CA TYR A 447 3.15 6.51 -27.91
C TYR A 447 2.49 5.40 -28.76
N ARG A 448 1.16 5.34 -28.79
CA ARG A 448 0.44 4.35 -29.59
C ARG A 448 0.69 4.49 -31.09
N GLN A 449 0.75 5.73 -31.60
CA GLN A 449 1.11 5.98 -32.99
C GLN A 449 2.53 5.52 -33.28
N LYS A 450 3.46 5.68 -32.33
CA LYS A 450 4.82 5.19 -32.48
C LYS A 450 4.90 3.67 -32.61
N VAL A 451 4.12 2.93 -31.80
CA VAL A 451 4.01 1.47 -31.90
C VAL A 451 3.55 1.05 -33.30
N LEU A 452 2.51 1.70 -33.84
CA LEU A 452 2.00 1.41 -35.18
C LEU A 452 3.02 1.76 -36.27
N GLN A 453 3.73 2.88 -36.14
CA GLN A 453 4.77 3.28 -37.08
C GLN A 453 5.89 2.25 -37.17
N LEU A 454 6.31 1.67 -36.03
CA LEU A 454 7.35 0.63 -36.02
C LEU A 454 6.88 -0.64 -36.72
N LYS A 455 5.60 -1.01 -36.57
CA LYS A 455 5.01 -2.16 -37.28
C LYS A 455 5.08 -2.03 -38.80
N GLU A 456 4.83 -0.84 -39.33
CA GLU A 456 4.75 -0.63 -40.79
C GLU A 456 6.11 -0.61 -41.49
N ASN A 457 7.17 -0.20 -40.78
CA ASN A 457 8.43 0.21 -41.41
C ASN A 457 9.59 -0.76 -41.17
N ARG A 458 9.37 -1.90 -40.50
CA ARG A 458 10.42 -2.82 -40.05
C ARG A 458 10.00 -4.28 -40.02
N ASP A 459 10.97 -5.17 -40.18
CA ASP A 459 10.83 -6.54 -39.70
C ASP A 459 11.13 -6.58 -38.20
N LEU A 460 10.06 -6.60 -37.41
CA LEU A 460 10.17 -6.56 -35.95
C LEU A 460 10.55 -7.90 -35.35
N THR A 461 10.54 -8.99 -36.11
CA THR A 461 10.78 -10.33 -35.54
C THR A 461 12.17 -10.41 -34.92
N GLU A 462 13.21 -10.18 -35.71
CA GLU A 462 14.58 -10.23 -35.20
C GLU A 462 14.86 -9.12 -34.18
N GLU A 463 14.32 -7.91 -34.39
CA GLU A 463 14.54 -6.77 -33.49
C GLU A 463 13.97 -7.00 -32.08
N LEU A 464 12.80 -7.63 -31.96
CA LEU A 464 12.17 -7.88 -30.66
C LEU A 464 12.81 -9.09 -29.96
N PHE A 465 13.04 -10.18 -30.67
CA PHE A 465 13.62 -11.39 -30.07
C PHE A 465 15.06 -11.15 -29.59
N SER A 466 15.88 -10.40 -30.34
CA SER A 466 17.23 -10.01 -29.92
C SER A 466 17.26 -9.15 -28.65
N ARG A 467 16.14 -8.49 -28.30
CA ARG A 467 16.00 -7.63 -27.12
C ARG A 467 15.37 -8.33 -25.92
N MET A 468 14.98 -9.61 -26.02
CA MET A 468 14.36 -10.31 -24.90
C MET A 468 15.24 -10.31 -23.65
N LYS A 469 16.55 -10.55 -23.81
CA LYS A 469 17.48 -10.59 -22.67
C LYS A 469 17.47 -9.27 -21.89
N ASP A 470 17.43 -8.14 -22.59
CA ASP A 470 17.37 -6.82 -21.98
C ASP A 470 16.00 -6.54 -21.34
N ALA A 471 14.92 -6.86 -22.04
CA ALA A 471 13.57 -6.54 -21.59
C ALA A 471 13.16 -7.35 -20.33
N TYR A 472 13.43 -8.65 -20.33
CA TYR A 472 13.10 -9.54 -19.22
C TYR A 472 14.18 -9.55 -18.13
N GLY A 473 15.44 -9.38 -18.51
CA GLY A 473 16.60 -9.50 -17.61
C GLY A 473 16.64 -8.51 -16.48
N SER A 474 15.92 -7.40 -16.57
CA SER A 474 15.83 -6.39 -15.50
C SER A 474 15.08 -6.88 -14.25
N VAL A 475 14.36 -8.01 -14.33
CA VAL A 475 13.56 -8.57 -13.23
C VAL A 475 13.63 -10.08 -13.10
N LEU A 476 14.42 -10.79 -13.91
CA LEU A 476 14.53 -12.25 -13.86
C LEU A 476 15.97 -12.69 -13.54
N ILE A 477 16.12 -13.39 -12.42
CA ILE A 477 17.42 -13.85 -11.89
C ILE A 477 18.03 -14.88 -12.85
N GLY A 478 19.22 -14.61 -13.38
CA GLY A 478 19.97 -15.54 -14.24
C GLY A 478 19.56 -15.59 -15.72
N TYR A 479 18.75 -14.64 -16.21
CA TYR A 479 18.42 -14.51 -17.64
C TYR A 479 19.23 -13.42 -18.35
N GLY A 480 19.35 -12.25 -17.73
CA GLY A 480 19.94 -11.04 -18.30
C GLY A 480 21.24 -10.59 -17.65
N MET A 481 21.35 -9.29 -17.40
CA MET A 481 22.34 -8.75 -16.48
C MET A 481 21.96 -9.13 -15.04
N PRO A 482 22.93 -9.25 -14.12
CA PRO A 482 22.64 -9.48 -12.71
C PRO A 482 21.65 -8.45 -12.16
N LEU A 483 20.74 -8.87 -11.28
CA LEU A 483 19.73 -7.94 -10.78
C LEU A 483 20.31 -6.82 -9.91
N SER A 484 21.51 -7.01 -9.37
CA SER A 484 22.29 -5.94 -8.71
C SER A 484 22.62 -4.77 -9.63
N GLU A 485 22.59 -4.95 -10.94
CA GLU A 485 22.83 -3.91 -11.94
C GLU A 485 21.53 -3.29 -12.49
N SER A 486 20.37 -3.78 -12.07
CA SER A 486 19.08 -3.29 -12.55
C SER A 486 18.73 -1.93 -11.96
N LYS A 487 18.53 -0.96 -12.85
CA LYS A 487 18.19 0.41 -12.46
C LYS A 487 16.82 0.48 -11.77
N ASP A 488 16.75 1.26 -10.68
CA ASP A 488 15.54 1.42 -9.84
C ASP A 488 14.94 0.06 -9.41
N GLY A 489 15.79 -0.96 -9.24
CA GLY A 489 15.39 -2.32 -8.89
C GLY A 489 14.83 -2.42 -7.47
N SER A 490 13.77 -3.20 -7.30
CA SER A 490 13.25 -3.62 -6.01
C SER A 490 12.78 -5.06 -6.13
N PHE A 491 13.55 -5.97 -5.53
CA PHE A 491 13.37 -7.41 -5.61
C PHE A 491 12.85 -7.93 -4.27
N PHE A 492 11.53 -7.84 -4.11
CA PHE A 492 10.86 -8.15 -2.85
C PHE A 492 10.29 -9.57 -2.87
N ILE A 493 10.51 -10.34 -1.80
CA ILE A 493 9.90 -11.66 -1.63
C ILE A 493 9.05 -11.74 -0.36
N ILE A 494 8.17 -12.74 -0.29
CA ILE A 494 7.41 -13.06 0.92
C ILE A 494 7.35 -14.56 1.07
N GLY A 495 7.60 -15.09 2.27
CA GLY A 495 7.52 -16.53 2.52
C GLY A 495 8.14 -16.94 3.86
N PRO A 496 8.14 -18.25 4.17
CA PRO A 496 8.89 -18.79 5.29
C PRO A 496 10.40 -18.80 4.99
N ASP A 497 11.22 -18.97 6.03
CA ASP A 497 12.69 -18.97 5.93
C ASP A 497 13.25 -19.87 4.82
N ALA A 498 12.65 -21.04 4.59
CA ALA A 498 13.08 -21.97 3.55
C ALA A 498 13.05 -21.38 2.14
N GLN A 499 12.09 -20.47 1.85
CA GLN A 499 12.02 -19.80 0.54
C GLN A 499 13.18 -18.82 0.34
N PHE A 500 13.60 -18.15 1.42
CA PHE A 500 14.74 -17.21 1.39
C PHE A 500 16.04 -17.97 1.09
N GLN A 501 16.27 -19.07 1.81
CA GLN A 501 17.45 -19.91 1.61
C GLN A 501 17.49 -20.50 0.20
N SER A 502 16.37 -21.06 -0.28
CA SER A 502 16.28 -21.63 -1.63
C SER A 502 16.63 -20.59 -2.71
N LEU A 503 16.17 -19.34 -2.53
CA LEU A 503 16.50 -18.26 -3.45
C LEU A 503 17.97 -17.83 -3.38
N GLU A 504 18.56 -17.71 -2.18
CA GLU A 504 19.98 -17.38 -2.00
C GLU A 504 20.88 -18.41 -2.69
N GLU A 505 20.62 -19.70 -2.47
CA GLU A 505 21.33 -20.81 -3.11
C GLU A 505 21.21 -20.73 -4.64
N TYR A 506 20.02 -20.42 -5.17
CA TYR A 506 19.84 -20.24 -6.60
C TYR A 506 20.59 -19.02 -7.15
N ILE A 507 20.53 -17.87 -6.49
CA ILE A 507 21.26 -16.67 -6.91
C ILE A 507 22.76 -16.94 -7.01
N GLU A 508 23.35 -17.61 -6.01
CA GLU A 508 24.77 -18.00 -6.04
C GLU A 508 25.12 -18.88 -7.26
N THR A 509 24.18 -19.71 -7.73
CA THR A 509 24.43 -20.61 -8.87
C THR A 509 24.39 -19.93 -10.24
N VAL A 510 23.64 -18.83 -10.39
CA VAL A 510 23.41 -18.19 -11.71
C VAL A 510 23.90 -16.75 -11.83
N GLU A 511 24.19 -16.09 -10.71
CA GLU A 511 24.75 -14.74 -10.62
C GLU A 511 25.94 -14.72 -9.65
N SER A 512 26.14 -13.64 -8.90
CA SER A 512 27.08 -13.58 -7.77
C SER A 512 26.35 -13.88 -6.46
N PRO A 513 27.02 -14.44 -5.43
CA PRO A 513 26.43 -14.56 -4.10
C PRO A 513 25.84 -13.24 -3.60
N GLN A 514 24.57 -13.25 -3.21
CA GLN A 514 23.85 -12.10 -2.65
C GLN A 514 23.00 -12.57 -1.48
N THR A 515 22.96 -11.77 -0.42
CA THR A 515 22.08 -12.02 0.72
C THR A 515 20.65 -11.55 0.42
N VAL A 516 19.67 -12.36 0.79
CA VAL A 516 18.25 -12.00 0.80
C VAL A 516 17.87 -11.57 2.21
N TYR A 517 17.82 -10.26 2.44
CA TYR A 517 17.60 -9.72 3.78
C TYR A 517 16.16 -9.93 4.24
N LYS A 518 16.02 -10.55 5.41
CA LYS A 518 14.73 -10.82 6.05
C LYS A 518 14.19 -9.57 6.71
N LEU A 519 12.94 -9.22 6.42
CA LEU A 519 12.17 -8.15 7.03
C LEU A 519 11.04 -8.74 7.86
N TYR A 520 10.67 -8.02 8.92
CA TYR A 520 9.58 -8.35 9.84
C TYR A 520 8.57 -7.21 9.87
N PRO A 521 7.32 -7.44 10.29
CA PRO A 521 6.32 -6.38 10.44
C PRO A 521 6.84 -5.14 11.19
N ARG A 522 7.70 -5.33 12.21
CA ARG A 522 8.30 -4.22 12.96
C ARG A 522 9.17 -3.29 12.14
N ASP A 523 9.75 -3.75 11.04
CA ASP A 523 10.60 -2.91 10.18
C ASP A 523 9.80 -1.84 9.44
N PHE A 524 8.47 -1.97 9.39
CA PHE A 524 7.56 -1.02 8.78
C PHE A 524 6.95 -0.02 9.78
N TRP A 525 7.33 -0.09 11.06
CA TRP A 525 6.87 0.85 12.08
C TRP A 525 7.54 2.21 11.92
N LEU A 526 6.72 3.24 11.72
CA LEU A 526 7.17 4.62 11.66
C LEU A 526 7.26 5.19 13.08
N THR A 527 8.48 5.29 13.58
CA THR A 527 8.78 5.87 14.89
C THR A 527 8.94 7.39 14.79
N ILE A 528 8.49 8.11 15.81
CA ILE A 528 8.60 9.59 15.89
C ILE A 528 10.05 10.02 16.14
#